data_AF-A0A0E2AW83-F1
#
_entry.id   AF-A0A0E2AW83-F1
#
_cell.length_a   1.000
_cell.length_b   1.000
_cell.length_c   1.000
_cell.angle_alpha   90.00
_cell.angle_beta   90.00
_cell.angle_gamma   90.00
#
_symmetry.space_group_name_H-M   'P 1'
#
loop_
_entity.id
_entity.type
_entity.pdbx_description
1 polymer ?
#
loop_
_entity_poly.entity_id
_entity_poly.type
_entity_poly.pdbx_seq_one_letter_code
_entity_poly.pdbx_strand_id
1 'polypeptide(L)'
;MTDLTILIAVIALALWPIVFLISRILHERNKRAKPSGDTASAKTEEVTEEMTTSALIMSILQQLGCQPEVNEENHISFKYQGDDFLVAAEDGLRLIIVWNPWWASISIDNQALPYLKEIINAVNMNSLVTTVYALDEDEKTFGIHSKCHMLFAPEEEEPEKSFTDLLDSFFTTHNTIKENLKQLGNGMPDMEKKERVRIKGFAAYKDNSTELKGE
;
A
#
# COMPACT_ATOMS: atom_id res chain seq x y z
N MET A 1 -31.38 -36.14 28.94
CA MET A 1 -30.71 -35.02 29.67
C MET A 1 -29.26 -35.35 30.02
N THR A 2 -28.96 -36.57 30.47
CA THR A 2 -27.61 -37.04 30.83
C THR A 2 -26.60 -37.04 29.67
N ASP A 3 -27.03 -37.39 28.44
CA ASP A 3 -26.10 -37.49 27.30
C ASP A 3 -25.58 -36.13 26.83
N LEU A 4 -26.43 -35.09 26.90
CA LEU A 4 -26.04 -33.73 26.55
C LEU A 4 -25.01 -33.18 27.55
N THR A 5 -25.21 -33.44 28.85
CA THR A 5 -24.26 -33.04 29.89
C THR A 5 -22.92 -33.77 29.77
N ILE A 6 -22.93 -35.05 29.40
CA ILE A 6 -21.71 -35.83 29.18
C ILE A 6 -20.96 -35.30 27.94
N LEU A 7 -21.68 -35.00 26.86
CA LEU A 7 -21.09 -34.44 25.64
C LEU A 7 -20.43 -33.08 25.89
N ILE A 8 -21.09 -32.19 26.63
CA ILE A 8 -20.53 -30.88 27.01
C ILE A 8 -19.29 -31.06 27.90
N ALA A 9 -19.32 -31.99 28.85
CA ALA A 9 -18.17 -32.27 29.72
C ALA A 9 -16.97 -32.80 28.93
N VAL A 10 -17.18 -33.65 27.93
CA VAL A 10 -16.13 -34.19 27.05
C VAL A 10 -15.52 -33.08 26.18
N ILE A 11 -16.34 -32.20 25.61
CA ILE A 11 -15.87 -31.06 24.81
C ILE A 11 -15.07 -30.09 25.69
N ALA A 12 -15.54 -29.77 26.88
CA ALA A 12 -14.84 -28.89 27.82
C ALA A 12 -13.46 -29.47 28.23
N LEU A 13 -13.39 -30.79 28.49
CA LEU A 13 -12.14 -31.48 28.80
C LEU A 13 -11.17 -31.52 27.61
N ALA A 14 -11.67 -31.63 26.38
CA ALA A 14 -10.85 -31.63 25.18
C ALA A 14 -10.30 -30.24 24.80
N LEU A 15 -11.06 -29.17 25.10
CA LEU A 15 -10.67 -27.79 24.77
C LEU A 15 -9.78 -27.13 25.83
N TRP A 16 -9.86 -27.58 27.09
CA TRP A 16 -9.06 -27.01 28.20
C TRP A 16 -7.54 -26.98 27.94
N PRO A 17 -6.88 -28.03 27.41
CA PRO A 17 -5.45 -28.00 27.11
C PRO A 17 -5.11 -27.00 26.02
N ILE A 18 -5.99 -26.82 25.03
CA ILE A 18 -5.81 -25.88 23.92
C ILE A 18 -5.92 -24.45 24.42
N VAL A 19 -6.94 -24.15 25.21
CA VAL A 19 -7.11 -22.84 25.87
C VAL A 19 -5.91 -22.54 26.77
N PHE A 20 -5.46 -23.52 27.57
CA PHE A 20 -4.28 -23.37 28.43
C PHE A 20 -2.99 -23.11 27.64
N LEU A 21 -2.79 -23.80 26.50
CA LEU A 21 -1.65 -23.57 25.62
C LEU A 21 -1.70 -22.17 24.97
N ILE A 22 -2.87 -21.74 24.48
CA ILE A 22 -3.06 -20.40 23.91
C ILE A 22 -2.83 -19.33 24.98
N SER A 23 -3.39 -19.50 26.19
CA SER A 23 -3.14 -18.58 27.32
C SER A 23 -1.67 -18.53 27.71
N ARG A 24 -0.95 -19.66 27.69
CA ARG A 24 0.48 -19.69 27.96
C ARG A 24 1.30 -19.00 26.88
N ILE A 25 0.95 -19.18 25.60
CA ILE A 25 1.60 -18.50 24.46
C ILE A 25 1.36 -16.99 24.54
N LEU A 26 0.12 -16.56 24.81
CA LEU A 26 -0.22 -15.14 24.99
C LEU A 26 0.48 -14.53 26.21
N HIS A 27 0.58 -15.28 27.33
CA HIS A 27 1.29 -14.83 28.53
C HIS A 27 2.81 -14.72 28.29
N GLU A 28 3.41 -15.65 27.55
CA GLU A 28 4.81 -15.59 27.11
C GLU A 28 5.06 -14.39 26.19
N ARG A 29 4.16 -14.10 25.24
CA ARG A 29 4.25 -12.91 24.36
C ARG A 29 4.11 -11.62 25.17
N ASN A 30 3.21 -11.57 26.14
CA ASN A 30 3.02 -10.42 27.03
C ASN A 30 4.22 -10.24 27.99
N LYS A 31 4.89 -11.33 28.40
CA LYS A 31 6.16 -11.25 29.14
C LYS A 31 7.32 -10.75 28.29
N ARG A 32 7.40 -11.11 27.01
CA ARG A 32 8.43 -10.60 26.08
C ARG A 32 8.20 -9.14 25.67
N ALA A 33 6.95 -8.67 25.77
CA ALA A 33 6.58 -7.26 25.59
C ALA A 33 6.88 -6.38 26.82
N LYS A 34 7.33 -6.96 27.95
CA LYS A 34 7.81 -6.20 29.13
C LYS A 34 9.29 -6.48 29.35
N PRO A 35 10.20 -5.51 29.13
CA PRO A 35 11.58 -5.67 29.57
C PRO A 35 11.60 -5.75 31.10
N SER A 36 12.18 -6.82 31.62
CA SER A 36 12.42 -7.01 33.06
C SER A 36 13.45 -5.98 33.51
N GLY A 37 13.01 -4.97 34.26
CA GLY A 37 13.87 -3.93 34.82
C GLY A 37 13.43 -3.58 36.24
N ASP A 38 13.76 -4.43 37.20
CA ASP A 38 13.74 -4.07 38.62
C ASP A 38 15.14 -3.59 39.03
N THR A 39 15.31 -2.28 39.21
CA THR A 39 16.08 -1.72 40.34
C THR A 39 15.59 -0.30 40.62
N ALA A 40 15.24 -0.08 41.88
CA ALA A 40 14.64 1.13 42.42
C ALA A 40 15.45 2.42 42.18
N SER A 41 14.80 3.44 41.63
CA SER A 41 14.92 4.83 42.09
C SER A 41 13.76 5.65 41.51
N ALA A 42 13.05 6.35 42.38
CA ALA A 42 11.89 7.14 42.02
C ALA A 42 12.25 8.29 41.06
N LYS A 43 11.81 8.17 39.80
CA LYS A 43 11.44 9.30 38.95
C LYS A 43 10.23 8.90 38.13
N THR A 44 9.19 9.72 38.19
CA THR A 44 8.04 9.67 37.31
C THR A 44 8.54 9.95 35.88
N GLU A 45 8.93 8.91 35.15
CA GLU A 45 8.98 8.96 33.69
C GLU A 45 7.58 8.61 33.21
N GLU A 46 6.85 9.65 32.82
CA GLU A 46 5.66 9.53 32.00
C GLU A 46 6.14 8.87 30.68
N VAL A 47 5.96 7.55 30.57
CA VAL A 47 6.17 6.83 29.31
C VAL A 47 5.06 7.33 28.38
N THR A 48 5.32 8.42 27.65
CA THR A 48 4.55 8.76 26.46
C THR A 48 4.65 7.56 25.53
N GLU A 49 3.54 6.85 25.32
CA GLU A 49 3.46 5.84 24.27
C GLU A 49 3.85 6.51 22.94
N GLU A 50 4.97 6.11 22.35
CA GLU A 50 5.37 6.59 21.03
C GLU A 50 4.25 6.27 20.03
N MET A 51 3.72 7.30 19.37
CA MET A 51 2.65 7.14 18.39
C MET A 51 3.13 6.28 17.22
N THR A 52 2.36 5.28 16.82
CA THR A 52 2.72 4.44 15.67
C THR A 52 2.47 5.17 14.34
N THR A 53 3.18 4.79 13.27
CA THR A 53 2.94 5.32 11.91
C THR A 53 1.48 5.15 11.49
N SER A 54 0.85 4.02 11.79
CA SER A 54 -0.57 3.79 11.51
C SER A 54 -1.48 4.74 12.28
N ALA A 55 -1.21 4.98 13.57
CA ALA A 55 -1.99 5.91 14.38
C ALA A 55 -1.87 7.36 13.88
N LEU A 56 -0.66 7.76 13.46
CA LEU A 56 -0.43 9.06 12.82
C LEU A 56 -1.26 9.21 11.55
N ILE A 57 -1.20 8.24 10.63
CA ILE A 57 -1.92 8.30 9.35
C ILE A 57 -3.43 8.35 9.59
N MET A 58 -3.95 7.55 10.53
CA MET A 58 -5.36 7.62 10.94
C MET A 58 -5.76 9.02 11.39
N SER A 59 -4.93 9.68 12.23
CA SER A 59 -5.17 11.06 12.69
C SER A 59 -5.20 12.05 11.52
N ILE A 60 -4.18 12.01 10.65
CA ILE A 60 -4.09 12.90 9.50
C ILE A 60 -5.32 12.75 8.60
N LEU A 61 -5.71 11.51 8.28
CA LEU A 61 -6.88 11.23 7.45
C LEU A 61 -8.18 11.76 8.08
N GLN A 62 -8.36 11.62 9.40
CA GLN A 62 -9.50 12.19 10.10
C GLN A 62 -9.52 13.72 10.05
N GLN A 63 -8.35 14.37 10.20
CA GLN A 63 -8.21 15.83 10.07
C GLN A 63 -8.54 16.32 8.65
N LEU A 64 -8.18 15.53 7.63
CA LEU A 64 -8.57 15.76 6.23
C LEU A 64 -10.06 15.50 5.95
N GLY A 65 -10.83 15.07 6.96
CA GLY A 65 -12.26 14.77 6.82
C GLY A 65 -12.55 13.42 6.14
N CYS A 66 -11.55 12.56 6.02
CA CYS A 66 -11.73 11.19 5.54
C CYS A 66 -12.33 10.31 6.64
N GLN A 67 -12.90 9.17 6.25
CA GLN A 67 -13.40 8.13 7.16
C GLN A 67 -12.51 6.88 7.00
N PRO A 68 -11.31 6.87 7.62
CA PRO A 68 -10.40 5.74 7.49
C PRO A 68 -10.85 4.55 8.34
N GLU A 69 -10.73 3.35 7.77
CA GLU A 69 -11.06 2.08 8.41
C GLU A 69 -9.88 1.11 8.29
N VAL A 70 -9.65 0.29 9.31
CA VAL A 70 -8.65 -0.78 9.23
C VAL A 70 -9.33 -2.05 8.75
N ASN A 71 -8.85 -2.61 7.65
CA ASN A 71 -9.41 -3.81 7.05
C ASN A 71 -8.86 -5.10 7.70
N GLU A 72 -9.32 -6.26 7.22
CA GLU A 72 -8.93 -7.58 7.74
C GLU A 72 -7.42 -7.89 7.59
N GLU A 73 -6.73 -7.20 6.69
CA GLU A 73 -5.28 -7.32 6.44
C GLU A 73 -4.46 -6.30 7.24
N ASN A 74 -5.08 -5.56 8.18
CA ASN A 74 -4.51 -4.44 8.92
C ASN A 74 -4.05 -3.26 8.04
N HIS A 75 -4.60 -3.12 6.84
CA HIS A 75 -4.39 -1.95 6.00
C HIS A 75 -5.43 -0.87 6.29
N ILE A 76 -5.03 0.40 6.20
CA ILE A 76 -5.93 1.55 6.37
C ILE A 76 -6.57 1.86 5.02
N SER A 77 -7.87 1.65 4.89
CA SER A 77 -8.68 1.98 3.72
C SER A 77 -9.43 3.30 3.93
N PHE A 78 -9.46 4.16 2.91
CA PHE A 78 -10.14 5.45 2.98
C PHE A 78 -10.48 5.97 1.58
N LYS A 79 -11.40 6.94 1.51
CA LYS A 79 -11.65 7.73 0.29
C LYS A 79 -11.03 9.10 0.40
N TYR A 80 -10.38 9.55 -0.67
CA TYR A 80 -9.84 10.90 -0.77
C TYR A 80 -10.11 11.46 -2.17
N GLN A 81 -10.74 12.63 -2.25
CA GLN A 81 -11.21 13.27 -3.50
C GLN A 81 -12.07 12.38 -4.42
N GLY A 82 -12.75 11.37 -3.87
CA GLY A 82 -13.64 10.46 -4.61
C GLY A 82 -13.01 9.11 -4.97
N ASP A 83 -11.69 8.99 -4.88
CA ASP A 83 -10.95 7.78 -5.18
C ASP A 83 -10.72 6.94 -3.91
N ASP A 84 -10.67 5.62 -4.07
CA ASP A 84 -10.35 4.66 -3.01
C ASP A 84 -8.83 4.53 -2.85
N PHE A 85 -8.38 4.57 -1.59
CA PHE A 85 -6.98 4.41 -1.22
C PHE A 85 -6.84 3.35 -0.13
N LEU A 86 -5.66 2.74 -0.10
CA LEU A 86 -5.25 1.77 0.89
C LEU A 86 -3.80 2.05 1.31
N VAL A 87 -3.53 2.07 2.61
CA VAL A 87 -2.18 2.23 3.17
C VAL A 87 -1.81 0.98 3.94
N ALA A 88 -0.70 0.36 3.54
CA ALA A 88 -0.03 -0.66 4.32
C ALA A 88 1.16 -0.01 5.05
N ALA A 89 1.17 -0.06 6.38
CA ALA A 89 2.34 0.30 7.18
C ALA A 89 3.11 -0.98 7.52
N GLU A 90 4.41 -1.02 7.22
CA GLU A 90 5.23 -2.18 7.55
C GLU A 90 5.66 -2.10 9.02
N ASP A 91 5.10 -2.97 9.86
CA ASP A 91 5.43 -3.02 11.29
C ASP A 91 6.94 -3.19 11.52
N GLY A 92 7.55 -2.24 12.24
CA GLY A 92 8.98 -2.22 12.56
C GLY A 92 9.88 -1.53 11.52
N LEU A 93 9.32 -1.14 10.36
CA LEU A 93 9.97 -0.24 9.41
C LEU A 93 9.21 1.07 9.35
N ARG A 94 9.91 2.19 9.18
CA ARG A 94 9.28 3.52 9.02
C ARG A 94 8.78 3.72 7.60
N LEU A 95 8.22 2.68 6.99
CA LEU A 95 7.94 2.61 5.56
C LEU A 95 6.46 2.27 5.35
N ILE A 96 5.84 3.02 4.46
CA ILE A 96 4.45 2.83 4.07
C ILE A 96 4.37 2.55 2.57
N ILE A 97 3.34 1.82 2.20
CA ILE A 97 2.93 1.62 0.82
C ILE A 97 1.52 2.18 0.68
N VAL A 98 1.40 3.24 -0.11
CA VAL A 98 0.10 3.82 -0.44
C VAL A 98 -0.32 3.27 -1.80
N TRP A 99 -1.49 2.66 -1.83
CA TRP A 99 -2.15 2.14 -3.01
C TRP A 99 -3.38 2.98 -3.33
N ASN A 100 -3.57 3.20 -4.61
CA ASN A 100 -4.81 3.68 -5.18
C ASN A 100 -5.22 2.64 -6.23
N PRO A 101 -5.94 1.59 -5.82
CA PRO A 101 -6.34 0.52 -6.71
C PRO A 101 -7.47 0.98 -7.62
N TRP A 102 -7.49 0.45 -8.84
CA TRP A 102 -8.63 0.54 -9.76
C TRP A 102 -9.15 1.97 -10.04
N TRP A 103 -8.28 2.98 -10.03
CA TRP A 103 -8.66 4.37 -10.29
C TRP A 103 -9.09 4.63 -11.74
N ALA A 104 -8.76 3.71 -12.65
CA ALA A 104 -9.27 3.68 -14.02
C ALA A 104 -9.27 2.26 -14.59
N SER A 105 -9.99 2.08 -15.68
CA SER A 105 -9.91 0.87 -16.51
C SER A 105 -9.92 1.23 -18.00
N ILE A 106 -9.49 0.29 -18.83
CA ILE A 106 -9.54 0.39 -20.29
C ILE A 106 -9.94 -0.96 -20.87
N SER A 107 -10.92 -0.97 -21.78
CA SER A 107 -11.33 -2.20 -22.47
C SER A 107 -10.18 -2.81 -23.26
N ILE A 108 -10.13 -4.15 -23.30
CA ILE A 108 -9.17 -4.88 -24.15
C ILE A 108 -9.33 -4.55 -25.64
N ASP A 109 -10.50 -4.09 -26.07
CA ASP A 109 -10.81 -3.73 -27.45
C ASP A 109 -10.53 -2.24 -27.75
N ASN A 110 -9.99 -1.49 -26.79
CA ASN A 110 -9.72 -0.07 -26.98
C ASN A 110 -8.51 0.15 -27.92
N GLN A 111 -8.69 0.99 -28.94
CA GLN A 111 -7.63 1.30 -29.91
C GLN A 111 -6.39 1.95 -29.31
N ALA A 112 -6.51 2.59 -28.14
CA ALA A 112 -5.38 3.19 -27.42
C ALA A 112 -4.58 2.19 -26.58
N LEU A 113 -5.12 0.98 -26.35
CA LEU A 113 -4.49 -0.04 -25.50
C LEU A 113 -3.04 -0.38 -25.92
N PRO A 114 -2.69 -0.50 -27.22
CA PRO A 114 -1.32 -0.78 -27.63
C PRO A 114 -0.29 0.26 -27.15
N TYR A 115 -0.74 1.50 -26.87
CA TYR A 115 0.10 2.61 -26.43
C TYR A 115 0.13 2.80 -24.90
N LEU A 116 -0.78 2.14 -24.18
CA LEU A 116 -0.94 2.31 -22.73
C LEU A 116 0.37 2.02 -22.00
N LYS A 117 1.06 0.93 -22.38
CA LYS A 117 2.33 0.54 -21.75
C LYS A 117 3.43 1.57 -21.99
N GLU A 118 3.53 2.15 -23.20
CA GLU A 118 4.55 3.17 -23.49
C GLU A 118 4.28 4.44 -22.68
N ILE A 119 3.01 4.85 -22.58
CA ILE A 119 2.60 6.02 -21.80
C ILE A 119 2.89 5.81 -20.31
N ILE A 120 2.43 4.70 -19.73
CA ILE A 120 2.65 4.38 -18.32
C ILE A 120 4.15 4.35 -18.03
N ASN A 121 4.95 3.68 -18.87
CA ASN A 121 6.40 3.63 -18.68
C ASN A 121 7.04 5.03 -18.74
N ALA A 122 6.66 5.85 -19.73
CA ALA A 122 7.20 7.20 -19.87
C ALA A 122 6.85 8.10 -18.66
N VAL A 123 5.65 7.98 -18.12
CA VAL A 123 5.21 8.70 -16.92
C VAL A 123 5.94 8.17 -15.68
N ASN A 124 6.03 6.86 -15.50
CA ASN A 124 6.71 6.23 -14.36
C ASN A 124 8.20 6.61 -14.28
N MET A 125 8.87 6.88 -15.40
CA MET A 125 10.28 7.32 -15.38
C MET A 125 10.50 8.66 -14.66
N ASN A 126 9.46 9.48 -14.51
CA ASN A 126 9.57 10.83 -13.97
C ASN A 126 8.58 11.11 -12.82
N SER A 127 7.84 10.09 -12.37
CA SER A 127 6.86 10.23 -11.30
C SER A 127 7.33 9.56 -10.01
N LEU A 128 6.94 10.15 -8.88
CA LEU A 128 7.03 9.54 -7.56
C LEU A 128 6.10 8.32 -7.45
N VAL A 129 4.96 8.36 -8.14
CA VAL A 129 3.93 7.32 -8.13
C VAL A 129 4.17 6.38 -9.30
N THR A 130 4.22 5.08 -9.00
CA THR A 130 4.33 4.04 -10.01
C THR A 130 2.93 3.55 -10.39
N THR A 131 2.59 3.65 -11.66
CA THR A 131 1.36 3.08 -12.21
C THR A 131 1.61 1.71 -12.83
N VAL A 132 0.72 0.77 -12.56
CA VAL A 132 0.71 -0.58 -13.13
C VAL A 132 -0.69 -0.90 -13.66
N TYR A 133 -0.80 -1.93 -14.49
CA TYR A 133 -2.10 -2.41 -14.97
C TYR A 133 -2.18 -3.94 -14.85
N ALA A 134 -3.38 -4.45 -14.62
CA ALA A 134 -3.67 -5.87 -14.51
C ALA A 134 -4.88 -6.23 -15.37
N LEU A 135 -4.84 -7.40 -16.02
CA LEU A 135 -5.97 -7.91 -16.80
C LEU A 135 -7.06 -8.40 -15.85
N ASP A 136 -8.28 -7.96 -16.08
CA ASP A 136 -9.50 -8.56 -15.58
C ASP A 136 -10.18 -9.28 -16.73
N GLU A 137 -10.07 -10.62 -16.70
CA GLU A 137 -10.58 -11.50 -17.74
C GLU A 137 -12.11 -11.53 -17.77
N ASP A 138 -12.75 -11.39 -16.61
CA ASP A 138 -14.21 -11.45 -16.46
C ASP A 138 -14.85 -10.22 -17.10
N GLU A 139 -14.33 -9.03 -16.78
CA GLU A 139 -14.84 -7.76 -17.30
C GLU A 139 -14.22 -7.38 -18.66
N LYS A 140 -13.24 -8.15 -19.16
CA LYS A 140 -12.50 -7.86 -20.40
C LYS A 140 -11.92 -6.44 -20.41
N THR A 141 -11.32 -6.06 -19.29
CA THR A 141 -10.65 -4.77 -19.13
C THR A 141 -9.27 -4.93 -18.54
N PHE A 142 -8.42 -3.93 -18.75
CA PHE A 142 -7.25 -3.72 -17.91
C PHE A 142 -7.60 -2.71 -16.83
N GLY A 143 -7.52 -3.14 -15.58
CA GLY A 143 -7.56 -2.25 -14.42
C GLY A 143 -6.23 -1.54 -14.25
N ILE A 144 -6.29 -0.25 -13.94
CA ILE A 144 -5.12 0.60 -13.75
C ILE A 144 -5.04 0.95 -12.27
N HIS A 145 -3.86 0.73 -11.70
CA HIS A 145 -3.57 0.90 -10.29
C HIS A 145 -2.33 1.76 -10.13
N SER A 146 -2.25 2.50 -9.04
CA SER A 146 -1.06 3.27 -8.71
C SER A 146 -0.60 2.97 -7.30
N LYS A 147 0.71 3.04 -7.09
CA LYS A 147 1.31 2.91 -5.76
C LYS A 147 2.51 3.81 -5.54
N CYS A 148 2.81 4.09 -4.28
CA CYS A 148 4.04 4.75 -3.87
C CYS A 148 4.57 4.09 -2.58
N HIS A 149 5.89 3.91 -2.50
CA HIS A 149 6.56 3.55 -1.26
C HIS A 149 7.21 4.81 -0.70
N MET A 150 7.01 5.07 0.58
CA MET A 150 7.53 6.27 1.22
C MET A 150 8.01 5.95 2.63
N LEU A 151 9.13 6.54 3.03
CA LEU A 151 9.49 6.61 4.43
C LEU A 151 8.53 7.59 5.12
N PHE A 152 7.78 7.14 6.11
CA PHE A 152 6.81 7.97 6.82
C PHE A 152 6.84 7.62 8.31
N ALA A 153 7.16 8.61 9.13
CA ALA A 153 7.43 8.42 10.54
C ALA A 153 6.84 9.57 11.39
N PRO A 154 6.49 9.30 12.66
CA PRO A 154 5.97 10.31 13.58
C PRO A 154 6.86 11.53 13.80
N GLU A 155 8.18 11.39 13.61
CA GLU A 155 9.13 12.49 13.83
C GLU A 155 9.35 13.37 12.60
N GLU A 156 8.55 13.20 11.54
CA GLU A 156 8.54 14.12 10.41
C GLU A 156 8.13 15.53 10.85
N GLU A 157 8.71 16.56 10.24
CA GLU A 157 8.47 17.97 10.60
C GLU A 157 7.04 18.42 10.23
N GLU A 158 6.54 18.01 9.06
CA GLU A 158 5.22 18.37 8.54
C GLU A 158 4.45 17.14 7.98
N PRO A 159 4.13 16.12 8.80
CA PRO A 159 3.60 14.85 8.32
C PRO A 159 2.26 14.97 7.60
N GLU A 160 1.38 15.87 8.07
CA GLU A 160 0.10 16.16 7.41
C GLU A 160 0.30 16.68 5.98
N LYS A 161 1.23 17.62 5.81
CA LYS A 161 1.53 18.23 4.52
C LYS A 161 2.19 17.21 3.58
N SER A 162 3.20 16.49 4.05
CA SER A 162 3.89 15.47 3.25
C SER A 162 2.95 14.36 2.79
N PHE A 163 2.07 13.88 3.67
CA PHE A 163 1.09 12.87 3.30
C PHE A 163 0.05 13.42 2.31
N THR A 164 -0.39 14.67 2.46
CA THR A 164 -1.29 15.32 1.50
C THR A 164 -0.62 15.50 0.13
N ASP A 165 0.62 15.99 0.09
CA ASP A 165 1.40 16.13 -1.15
C ASP A 165 1.61 14.77 -1.83
N LEU A 166 1.82 13.70 -1.04
CA LEU A 166 1.86 12.33 -1.54
C LEU A 166 0.54 11.95 -2.21
N LEU A 167 -0.61 12.14 -1.56
CA LEU A 167 -1.92 11.81 -2.14
C LEU A 167 -2.18 12.62 -3.43
N ASP A 168 -1.87 13.91 -3.44
CA ASP A 168 -2.05 14.79 -4.61
C ASP A 168 -1.14 14.38 -5.80
N SER A 169 0.02 13.76 -5.52
CA SER A 169 0.91 13.23 -6.56
C SER A 169 0.28 12.05 -7.34
N PHE A 170 -0.65 11.30 -6.75
CA PHE A 170 -1.42 10.27 -7.46
C PHE A 170 -2.27 10.90 -8.55
N PHE A 171 -3.07 11.92 -8.22
CA PHE A 171 -3.94 12.60 -9.18
C PHE A 171 -3.15 13.30 -10.28
N THR A 172 -2.01 13.91 -9.93
CA THR A 172 -1.09 14.48 -10.91
C THR A 172 -0.61 13.43 -11.92
N THR A 173 -0.25 12.25 -11.43
CA THR A 173 0.15 11.11 -12.26
C THR A 173 -1.01 10.61 -13.12
N HIS A 174 -2.21 10.44 -12.56
CA HIS A 174 -3.39 10.00 -13.30
C HIS A 174 -3.74 10.96 -14.43
N ASN A 175 -3.75 12.27 -14.14
CA ASN A 175 -4.08 13.30 -15.12
C ASN A 175 -3.07 13.29 -16.26
N THR A 176 -1.78 13.16 -15.96
CA THR A 176 -0.72 13.04 -16.98
C THR A 176 -0.96 11.82 -17.88
N ILE A 177 -1.34 10.67 -17.32
CA ILE A 177 -1.65 9.47 -18.12
C ILE A 177 -2.90 9.68 -18.97
N LYS A 178 -3.99 10.20 -18.38
CA LYS A 178 -5.26 10.49 -19.06
C LYS A 178 -5.06 11.47 -20.22
N GLU A 179 -4.27 12.52 -20.03
CA GLU A 179 -3.95 13.50 -21.06
C GLU A 179 -3.14 12.91 -22.21
N ASN A 180 -2.10 12.12 -21.92
CA ASN A 180 -1.31 11.44 -22.94
C ASN A 180 -2.16 10.47 -23.78
N LEU A 181 -3.07 9.72 -23.16
CA LEU A 181 -4.01 8.85 -23.87
C LEU A 181 -4.96 9.64 -24.78
N LYS A 182 -5.51 10.77 -24.30
CA LYS A 182 -6.39 11.64 -25.10
C LYS A 182 -5.69 12.24 -26.32
N GLN A 183 -4.43 12.66 -26.17
CA GLN A 183 -3.64 13.22 -27.27
C GLN A 183 -3.45 12.21 -28.41
N LEU A 184 -3.31 10.92 -28.10
CA LEU A 184 -3.22 9.86 -29.11
C LEU A 184 -4.57 9.60 -29.81
N GLY A 185 -5.68 9.68 -29.07
CA GLY A 185 -7.03 9.48 -29.62
C GLY A 185 -7.50 10.58 -30.58
N ASN A 186 -6.95 11.78 -30.49
CA ASN A 186 -7.38 12.94 -31.30
C ASN A 186 -6.60 13.15 -32.61
N GLY A 187 -5.80 12.16 -33.04
CA GLY A 187 -4.98 12.23 -34.24
C GLY A 187 -3.50 12.35 -33.89
N MET A 188 -2.72 11.32 -34.24
CA MET A 188 -1.28 11.25 -34.01
C MET A 188 -0.56 12.46 -34.63
N PRO A 189 0.30 13.20 -33.90
CA PRO A 189 1.56 13.57 -34.51
C PRO A 189 2.32 12.27 -34.75
N ASP A 190 2.90 12.10 -35.94
CA ASP A 190 3.77 10.99 -36.29
C ASP A 190 4.70 10.68 -35.11
N MET A 191 4.35 9.68 -34.30
CA MET A 191 5.32 9.02 -33.46
C MET A 191 6.06 8.04 -34.36
N GLU A 192 6.69 8.57 -35.42
CA GLU A 192 7.82 7.93 -36.09
C GLU A 192 8.78 7.57 -34.99
N LYS A 193 8.72 6.32 -34.52
CA LYS A 193 9.65 5.69 -33.58
C LYS A 193 10.38 6.72 -32.71
N LYS A 194 9.64 7.50 -31.88
CA LYS A 194 10.28 8.47 -30.98
C LYS A 194 11.32 7.66 -30.24
N GLU A 195 12.60 7.94 -30.51
CA GLU A 195 13.71 7.17 -29.98
C GLU A 195 13.48 7.09 -28.48
N ARG A 196 13.40 5.86 -27.92
CA ARG A 196 13.10 5.66 -26.49
C ARG A 196 13.92 6.67 -25.71
N VAL A 197 13.27 7.44 -24.84
CA VAL A 197 13.93 8.45 -24.00
C VAL A 197 15.13 7.77 -23.33
N ARG A 198 16.34 8.09 -23.80
CA ARG A 198 17.57 7.53 -23.25
C ARG A 198 17.90 8.33 -22.01
N ILE A 199 17.67 7.73 -20.85
CA ILE A 199 18.03 8.34 -19.58
C ILE A 199 19.55 8.36 -19.47
N LYS A 200 20.11 9.57 -19.47
CA LYS A 200 21.54 9.83 -19.35
C LYS A 200 22.00 9.36 -17.97
N GLY A 201 22.45 8.10 -17.89
CA GLY A 201 22.80 7.40 -16.66
C GLY A 201 22.58 5.90 -16.82
N PHE A 202 21.37 5.47 -17.19
CA PHE A 202 21.06 4.05 -17.39
C PHE A 202 21.76 3.44 -18.60
N ALA A 203 21.99 4.23 -19.66
CA ALA A 203 22.69 3.76 -20.85
C ALA A 203 24.12 3.27 -20.56
N ALA A 204 24.78 3.77 -19.50
CA ALA A 204 26.12 3.34 -19.09
C ALA A 204 26.18 1.90 -18.54
N TYR A 205 25.03 1.30 -18.23
CA TYR A 205 24.95 -0.01 -17.60
C TYR A 205 24.35 -1.09 -18.51
N LYS A 206 24.12 -0.78 -19.78
CA LYS A 206 23.49 -1.72 -20.74
C LYS A 206 24.37 -2.93 -21.03
N ASP A 207 25.69 -2.75 -21.05
CA ASP A 207 26.65 -3.79 -21.41
C ASP A 207 26.66 -4.97 -20.42
N ASN A 208 26.17 -4.76 -19.19
CA ASN A 208 26.04 -5.80 -18.16
C ASN A 208 24.63 -6.41 -18.08
N SER A 209 23.70 -6.01 -18.96
CA SER A 209 22.34 -6.56 -18.94
C SER A 209 22.31 -7.99 -19.47
N THR A 210 21.57 -8.86 -18.79
CA THR A 210 21.32 -10.23 -19.27
C THR A 210 19.98 -10.28 -19.97
N GLU A 211 19.95 -10.83 -21.18
CA GLU A 211 18.71 -11.08 -21.91
C GLU A 211 17.89 -12.16 -21.19
N LEU A 212 16.66 -11.83 -20.82
CA LEU A 212 15.70 -12.80 -20.31
C LEU A 212 15.12 -13.59 -21.48
N LYS A 213 15.34 -14.90 -21.51
CA LYS A 213 14.74 -15.82 -22.48
C LYS A 213 13.52 -16.47 -21.82
N GLY A 214 12.36 -16.39 -22.47
CA GLY A 214 11.22 -17.24 -22.10
C GLY A 214 11.50 -18.66 -22.57
N GLU A 215 11.54 -19.62 -21.64
CA GLU A 215 11.54 -21.05 -21.94
C GLU A 215 10.11 -21.57 -22.11
#